data_AF-A0A158K9A2-F1
#
_entry.id   AF-A0A158K9A2-F1
#
_cell.length_a   1.000
_cell.length_b   1.000
_cell.length_c   1.000
_cell.angle_alpha   90.00
_cell.angle_beta   90.00
_cell.angle_gamma   90.00
#
_symmetry.space_group_name_H-M   'P 1'
#
loop_
_entity.id
_entity.type
_entity.pdbx_description
1 polymer ?
#
loop_
_entity_poly.entity_id
_entity_poly.type
_entity_poly.pdbx_seq_one_letter_code
_entity_poly.pdbx_strand_id
1 'polypeptide(L)'
;MQTLTLRTQARLWYWQRMSAMVLAGCVVLHIVVIIYAVHSGLSEQAILGRTHRNWFFAGFYSLFVLASAVHVPIGLLRIAEEWLGWRGRSAHVACLVVTLGLLALGLRAVMGVIL
;
A
#
# COMPACT_ATOMS: atom_id res chain seq x y z
N MET A 1 8.07 20.61 17.99
CA MET A 1 6.96 19.66 17.78
C MET A 1 5.77 20.47 17.31
N GLN A 2 5.25 20.29 16.10
CA GLN A 2 3.88 20.72 15.86
C GLN A 2 3.00 19.78 16.69
N THR A 3 2.47 20.29 17.80
CA THR A 3 1.52 19.56 18.64
C THR A 3 0.27 19.32 17.80
N LEU A 4 0.19 18.15 17.16
CA LEU A 4 -1.02 17.73 16.48
C LEU A 4 -2.16 17.73 17.49
N THR A 5 -3.31 18.29 17.10
CA THR A 5 -4.49 18.26 17.97
C THR A 5 -4.87 16.82 18.31
N LEU A 6 -5.44 16.58 19.50
CA LEU A 6 -5.91 15.26 19.91
C LEU A 6 -6.86 14.63 18.88
N ARG A 7 -7.70 15.46 18.23
CA ARG A 7 -8.58 15.02 17.14
C ARG A 7 -7.80 14.48 15.94
N THR A 8 -6.73 15.17 15.54
CA THR A 8 -5.88 14.73 14.43
C THR A 8 -5.16 13.43 14.77
N GLN A 9 -4.62 13.30 15.98
CA GLN A 9 -3.96 12.07 16.43
C GLN A 9 -4.93 10.88 16.45
N ALA A 10 -6.13 11.08 17.02
CA ALA A 10 -7.18 10.07 17.03
C ALA A 10 -7.59 9.63 15.61
N ARG A 11 -7.71 10.59 14.69
CA ARG A 11 -8.04 10.31 13.29
C ARG A 11 -6.94 9.51 12.58
N LEU A 12 -5.67 9.87 12.76
CA LEU A 12 -4.54 9.13 12.18
C LEU A 12 -4.47 7.70 12.73
N TRP A 13 -4.66 7.54 14.03
CA TRP A 13 -4.71 6.23 14.67
C TRP A 13 -5.85 5.36 14.12
N TYR A 14 -7.02 5.97 13.89
CA TYR A 14 -8.17 5.28 13.33
C TYR A 14 -7.91 4.83 11.89
N TRP A 15 -7.40 5.74 11.04
CA TRP A 15 -7.01 5.41 9.67
C TRP A 15 -5.94 4.32 9.60
N GLN A 16 -4.98 4.33 10.54
CA GLN A 16 -3.95 3.29 10.61
C GLN A 16 -4.56 1.91 10.86
N ARG A 17 -5.50 1.81 11.80
CA ARG A 17 -6.18 0.55 12.13
C ARG A 17 -7.08 0.09 11.00
N MET A 18 -7.88 0.99 10.41
CA MET A 18 -8.79 0.57 9.36
C MET A 18 -8.07 0.13 8.10
N SER A 19 -7.04 0.88 7.68
CA SER A 19 -6.18 0.46 6.57
C SER A 19 -5.46 -0.86 6.87
N ALA A 20 -5.01 -1.09 8.11
CA ALA A 20 -4.40 -2.37 8.50
C ALA A 20 -5.37 -3.55 8.39
N MET A 21 -6.64 -3.40 8.80
CA MET A 21 -7.64 -4.46 8.69
C MET A 21 -7.93 -4.81 7.22
N VAL A 22 -8.04 -3.80 6.36
CA VAL A 22 -8.19 -4.00 4.91
C VAL A 22 -6.96 -4.69 4.34
N LEU A 23 -5.75 -4.21 4.66
CA LEU A 23 -4.50 -4.80 4.19
C LEU A 23 -4.31 -6.22 4.68
N ALA A 24 -4.68 -6.55 5.91
CA ALA A 24 -4.59 -7.92 6.43
C ALA A 24 -5.42 -8.89 5.56
N GLY A 25 -6.67 -8.54 5.27
CA GLY A 25 -7.51 -9.34 4.35
C GLY A 25 -6.94 -9.41 2.94
N CYS A 26 -6.46 -8.28 2.40
CA CYS A 26 -5.86 -8.23 1.07
C CYS A 26 -4.59 -9.10 0.99
N VAL A 27 -3.71 -9.04 1.99
CA VAL A 27 -2.47 -9.82 2.04
C VAL A 27 -2.76 -11.31 2.09
N VAL A 28 -3.73 -11.73 2.91
CA VAL A 28 -4.14 -13.14 2.96
C VAL A 28 -4.63 -13.62 1.60
N LEU A 29 -5.56 -12.87 0.97
CA LEU A 29 -6.07 -13.23 -0.35
C LEU A 29 -4.95 -13.23 -1.41
N HIS A 30 -4.09 -12.22 -1.38
CA HIS A 30 -2.96 -12.11 -2.31
C HIS A 30 -2.01 -13.30 -2.20
N ILE A 31 -1.63 -13.69 -0.98
CA ILE A 31 -0.74 -14.83 -0.74
C ILE A 31 -1.38 -16.13 -1.23
N VAL A 32 -2.67 -16.37 -0.92
CA VAL A 32 -3.39 -17.56 -1.39
C VAL A 32 -3.38 -17.63 -2.92
N VAL A 33 -3.66 -16.51 -3.59
CA VAL A 33 -3.66 -16.44 -5.05
C VAL A 33 -2.26 -16.67 -5.63
N ILE A 34 -1.20 -16.09 -5.05
CA ILE A 34 0.17 -16.29 -5.52
C ILE A 34 0.61 -17.74 -5.36
N ILE A 35 0.33 -18.38 -4.21
CA ILE A 35 0.63 -19.80 -3.99
C ILE A 35 -0.03 -20.66 -5.07
N TYR A 36 -1.31 -20.39 -5.39
CA TYR A 36 -2.00 -21.11 -6.46
C TYR A 36 -1.39 -20.80 -7.84
N ALA A 37 -1.17 -19.53 -8.17
CA ALA A 37 -0.74 -19.08 -9.50
C ALA A 37 0.66 -19.58 -9.88
N VAL A 38 1.59 -19.68 -8.92
CA VAL A 38 2.99 -20.09 -9.16
C VAL A 38 3.09 -21.48 -9.81
N HIS A 39 2.12 -22.38 -9.59
CA HIS A 39 2.09 -23.71 -10.20
C HIS A 39 2.04 -23.68 -11.74
N SER A 40 1.53 -22.60 -12.32
CA SER A 40 1.44 -22.42 -13.77
C SER A 40 2.52 -21.48 -14.35
N GLY A 41 3.55 -21.17 -13.55
CA GLY A 41 4.69 -20.33 -13.94
C GLY A 41 4.45 -18.82 -13.78
N LEU A 42 5.55 -18.06 -13.71
CA LEU A 42 5.56 -16.60 -13.50
C LEU A 42 6.07 -15.82 -14.74
N SER A 43 6.00 -16.41 -15.93
CA SER A 43 6.35 -15.68 -17.16
C SER A 43 5.37 -14.54 -17.41
N GLU A 44 5.82 -13.53 -18.15
CA GLU A 44 4.97 -12.40 -18.56
C GLU A 44 3.66 -12.87 -19.19
N GLN A 45 3.73 -13.79 -20.14
CA GLN A 45 2.58 -14.38 -20.81
C GLN A 45 1.62 -15.05 -19.83
N ALA A 46 2.15 -15.76 -18.83
CA ALA A 46 1.34 -16.44 -17.83
C ALA A 46 0.66 -15.44 -16.89
N ILE A 47 1.35 -14.38 -16.48
CA ILE A 47 0.79 -13.30 -15.66
C ILE A 47 -0.32 -12.59 -16.44
N LEU A 48 -0.03 -12.08 -17.63
CA LEU A 48 -1.00 -11.37 -18.47
C LEU A 48 -2.19 -12.26 -18.84
N GLY A 49 -1.98 -13.55 -19.09
CA GLY A 49 -3.05 -14.51 -19.34
C GLY A 49 -4.08 -14.61 -18.21
N ARG A 50 -3.71 -14.24 -16.97
CA ARG A 50 -4.60 -14.25 -15.80
C ARG A 50 -5.12 -12.86 -15.41
N THR A 51 -4.38 -11.80 -15.76
CA THR A 51 -4.67 -10.42 -15.30
C THR A 51 -5.29 -9.53 -16.37
N HIS A 52 -4.97 -9.71 -17.65
CA HIS A 52 -5.40 -8.81 -18.72
C HIS A 52 -6.94 -8.84 -18.88
N ARG A 53 -7.55 -7.66 -18.93
CA ARG A 53 -9.01 -7.40 -18.84
C ARG A 53 -9.72 -8.01 -17.63
N ASN A 54 -8.99 -8.35 -16.56
CA ASN A 54 -9.59 -8.88 -15.33
C ASN A 54 -9.90 -7.75 -14.34
N TRP A 55 -11.13 -7.22 -14.43
CA TRP A 55 -11.59 -6.11 -13.58
C TRP A 55 -11.64 -6.44 -12.08
N PHE A 56 -11.78 -7.72 -11.71
CA PHE A 56 -11.70 -8.13 -10.32
C PHE A 56 -10.29 -7.86 -9.76
N PHE A 57 -9.23 -8.27 -10.48
CA PHE A 57 -7.87 -7.98 -10.08
C PHE A 57 -7.56 -6.48 -10.13
N ALA A 58 -8.13 -5.74 -11.08
CA ALA A 58 -8.00 -4.29 -11.14
C ALA A 58 -8.52 -3.61 -9.85
N GLY A 59 -9.74 -3.97 -9.42
CA GLY A 59 -10.33 -3.45 -8.20
C GLY A 59 -9.57 -3.88 -6.95
N PHE A 60 -9.22 -5.16 -6.86
CA PHE A 60 -8.46 -5.72 -5.75
C PHE A 60 -7.11 -5.03 -5.55
N TYR A 61 -6.27 -4.95 -6.59
CA TYR A 61 -4.95 -4.35 -6.46
C TYR A 61 -5.01 -2.83 -6.33
N SER A 62 -6.02 -2.16 -6.90
CA SER A 62 -6.23 -0.72 -6.65
C SER A 62 -6.57 -0.47 -5.18
N LEU A 63 -7.48 -1.26 -4.59
CA LEU A 63 -7.79 -1.18 -3.17
C LEU A 63 -6.54 -1.43 -2.31
N PHE A 64 -5.74 -2.44 -2.67
CA PHE A 64 -4.48 -2.74 -1.99
C PHE A 64 -3.56 -1.51 -1.99
N VAL A 65 -3.29 -0.93 -3.17
CA VAL A 65 -2.42 0.24 -3.33
C VAL A 65 -2.93 1.44 -2.53
N LEU A 66 -4.23 1.73 -2.59
CA LEU A 66 -4.83 2.84 -1.85
C LEU A 66 -4.76 2.63 -0.33
N ALA A 67 -5.04 1.41 0.14
CA ALA A 67 -4.91 1.07 1.55
C ALA A 67 -3.46 1.19 2.04
N SER A 68 -2.48 0.74 1.23
CA SER A 68 -1.05 0.92 1.51
C SER A 68 -0.66 2.39 1.55
N ALA A 69 -1.17 3.21 0.63
CA ALA A 69 -0.87 4.65 0.59
C ALA A 69 -1.37 5.41 1.83
N VAL A 70 -2.41 4.90 2.50
CA VAL A 70 -2.88 5.41 3.80
C VAL A 70 -2.03 4.87 4.95
N HIS A 71 -1.78 3.56 4.97
CA HIS A 71 -1.14 2.87 6.09
C HIS A 71 0.35 3.20 6.24
N VAL A 72 1.08 3.20 5.12
CA VAL A 72 2.54 3.31 5.09
C VAL A 72 3.05 4.64 5.64
N PRO A 73 2.59 5.84 5.21
CA PRO A 73 3.16 7.09 5.71
C PRO A 73 2.97 7.31 7.21
N ILE A 74 1.85 6.86 7.76
CA ILE A 74 1.54 7.01 9.19
C ILE A 74 2.49 6.12 10.01
N GLY A 75 2.67 4.87 9.59
CA GLY A 75 3.59 3.93 10.25
C GLY A 75 5.06 4.32 10.06
N LEU A 76 5.45 4.67 8.84
CA LEU A 76 6.83 5.02 8.51
C LEU A 76 7.30 6.27 9.25
N LEU A 77 6.44 7.29 9.36
CA LEU A 77 6.77 8.47 10.15
C LEU A 77 7.00 8.11 11.62
N ARG A 78 6.19 7.20 12.18
CA ARG A 78 6.38 6.75 13.57
C ARG A 78 7.70 6.01 13.76
N ILE A 79 8.03 5.10 12.84
CA ILE A 79 9.31 4.38 12.85
C ILE A 79 10.48 5.36 12.73
N ALA A 80 10.42 6.33 11.80
CA ALA A 80 11.46 7.33 11.63
C ALA A 80 11.69 8.15 12.91
N GLU A 81 10.61 8.57 13.57
CA GLU A 81 10.70 9.38 14.78
C GLU A 81 11.18 8.59 16.01
N GLU A 82 10.72 7.35 16.18
CA GLU A 82 10.98 6.56 17.38
C GLU A 82 12.28 5.75 17.29
N TRP A 83 12.55 5.13 16.14
CA TRP A 83 13.67 4.19 16.00
C TRP A 83 14.91 4.87 15.46
N LEU A 84 14.74 5.82 14.52
CA LEU A 84 15.84 6.51 13.86
C LEU A 84 16.13 7.90 14.47
N GLY A 85 15.26 8.38 15.36
CA GLY A 85 15.33 9.76 15.87
C GLY A 85 15.16 10.82 14.79
N TRP A 86 14.73 10.46 13.58
CA TRP A 86 14.61 11.35 12.43
C TRP A 86 13.31 12.13 12.51
N ARG A 87 13.42 13.47 12.65
CA ARG A 87 12.30 14.36 12.95
C ARG A 87 12.26 15.58 12.04
N GLY A 88 11.09 16.21 11.98
CA GLY A 88 10.88 17.49 11.30
C GLY A 88 10.56 17.34 9.81
N ARG A 89 10.68 18.45 9.07
CA ARG A 89 10.16 18.56 7.69
C ARG A 89 10.74 17.53 6.74
N SER A 90 12.00 17.16 6.88
CA SER A 90 12.66 16.17 6.01
C SER A 90 12.04 14.76 6.16
N ALA A 91 11.70 14.33 7.38
CA ALA A 91 11.01 13.05 7.61
C ALA A 91 9.61 13.03 6.98
N HIS A 92 8.86 14.14 7.09
CA HIS A 92 7.56 14.28 6.43
C HIS A 92 7.67 14.26 4.91
N VAL A 93 8.65 14.97 4.32
CA VAL A 93 8.88 14.95 2.87
C VAL A 93 9.27 13.56 2.40
N ALA A 94 10.13 12.85 3.14
CA ALA A 94 10.51 11.48 2.80
C ALA A 94 9.29 10.54 2.80
N CYS A 95 8.44 10.60 3.84
CA CYS A 95 7.20 9.82 3.88
C CYS A 95 6.26 10.17 2.73
N LEU A 96 6.14 11.46 2.38
CA LEU A 96 5.34 11.90 1.23
C LEU A 96 5.87 11.34 -0.09
N VAL A 97 7.19 11.38 -0.31
CA VAL A 97 7.83 10.80 -1.51
C VAL A 97 7.53 9.31 -1.60
N VAL A 98 7.62 8.57 -0.49
CA VAL A 98 7.26 7.14 -0.44
C VAL A 98 5.79 6.93 -0.78
N THR A 99 4.87 7.71 -0.22
CA THR A 99 3.44 7.61 -0.52
C THR A 99 3.13 7.90 -1.99
N LEU A 100 3.72 8.95 -2.55
CA LEU A 100 3.54 9.30 -3.97
C LEU A 100 4.14 8.21 -4.87
N GLY A 101 5.30 7.66 -4.52
CA GLY A 101 5.91 6.53 -5.21
C GLY A 101 5.02 5.29 -5.21
N LEU A 102 4.45 4.94 -4.04
CA LEU A 102 3.50 3.82 -3.92
C LEU A 102 2.26 4.00 -4.78
N LEU A 103 1.67 5.20 -4.77
CA LEU A 103 0.49 5.50 -5.60
C LEU A 103 0.84 5.46 -7.09
N ALA A 104 1.88 6.17 -7.50
CA ALA A 104 2.24 6.29 -8.92
C ALA A 104 2.68 4.95 -9.51
N LEU A 105 3.63 4.26 -8.85
CA LEU A 105 4.16 2.99 -9.35
C LEU A 105 3.15 1.86 -9.18
N GLY A 106 2.41 1.84 -8.07
CA GLY A 106 1.38 0.83 -7.81
C GLY A 106 0.24 0.91 -8.81
N LEU A 107 -0.34 2.09 -9.03
CA LEU A 107 -1.41 2.26 -10.02
C LEU A 107 -0.89 2.04 -11.44
N ARG A 108 0.34 2.46 -11.77
CA ARG A 108 0.97 2.14 -13.07
C ARG A 108 1.09 0.63 -13.27
N ALA A 109 1.48 -0.13 -12.24
CA ALA A 109 1.57 -1.58 -12.32
C ALA A 109 0.19 -2.22 -12.53
N VAL A 110 -0.85 -1.75 -11.84
CA VAL A 110 -2.23 -2.20 -12.07
C VAL A 110 -2.63 -1.96 -13.53
N MET A 111 -2.41 -0.75 -14.05
CA MET A 111 -2.74 -0.45 -15.44
C MET A 111 -1.96 -1.33 -16.42
N GLY A 112 -0.66 -1.55 -16.17
CA GLY A 112 0.20 -2.33 -17.06
C GLY A 112 -0.09 -3.84 -17.11
N VAL A 113 -0.81 -4.40 -16.13
CA VAL A 113 -1.20 -5.83 -16.13
C VAL A 113 -2.67 -6.06 -16.47
N ILE A 114 -3.50 -5.01 -16.43
CA ILE A 114 -4.93 -5.08 -16.71
C ILE A 114 -5.26 -4.61 -18.13
N LEU A 115 -4.66 -3.51 -18.59
CA LEU A 115 -4.86 -2.96 -19.93
C LEU A 115 -3.87 -3.57 -20.93
#